data_AF-A0A5N7N669-F1
#
_entry.id   AF-A0A5N7N669-F1
#
_cell.length_a   1.000
_cell.length_b   1.000
_cell.length_c   1.000
_cell.angle_alpha   90.00
_cell.angle_beta   90.00
_cell.angle_gamma   90.00
#
_symmetry.space_group_name_H-M   'P 1'
#
loop_
_entity.id
_entity.type
_entity.pdbx_description
1 polymer ?
#
loop_
_entity_poly.entity_id
_entity_poly.type
_entity_poly.pdbx_seq_one_letter_code
_entity_poly.pdbx_strand_id
1 'polypeptide(L)' 'VYIDERTVDVHVGRLRKAINLPRRPDPIRTVRGAGYSFDETFAREEQAVSA' A
#
# COMPACT_ATOMS: atom_id res chain seq x y z
N VAL A 1 -12.22 17.91 6.51
CA VAL A 1 -10.99 17.84 5.69
C VAL A 1 -11.41 17.38 4.31
N TYR A 2 -11.31 18.24 3.29
CA TYR A 2 -11.62 17.86 1.91
C TYR A 2 -10.36 17.20 1.33
N ILE A 3 -10.47 15.96 0.84
CA ILE A 3 -9.35 15.19 0.30
C ILE A 3 -9.51 15.20 -1.21
N ASP A 4 -8.66 15.95 -1.91
CA ASP A 4 -8.56 15.92 -3.37
C ASP A 4 -7.76 14.68 -3.82
N GLU A 5 -7.91 14.24 -5.08
CA GLU A 5 -7.16 13.09 -5.63
C GLU A 5 -5.65 13.28 -5.50
N ARG A 6 -5.16 14.52 -5.70
CA ARG A 6 -3.76 14.88 -5.47
C ARG A 6 -3.31 14.71 -4.03
N THR A 7 -4.24 14.77 -3.08
CA THR A 7 -3.99 14.55 -1.65
C THR A 7 -3.91 13.05 -1.35
N VAL A 8 -4.69 12.21 -2.06
CA VAL A 8 -4.61 10.74 -1.97
C VAL A 8 -3.21 10.26 -2.34
N ASP A 9 -2.64 10.75 -3.44
CA ASP A 9 -1.30 10.37 -3.89
C ASP A 9 -0.23 10.67 -2.83
N VAL A 10 -0.32 11.83 -2.17
CA VAL A 10 0.60 12.20 -1.08
C VAL A 10 0.46 11.24 0.09
N HIS A 11 -0.76 10.89 0.48
CA HIS A 11 -0.99 9.96 1.58
C HIS A 11 -0.53 8.53 1.25
N VAL A 12 -0.77 8.05 0.04
CA VAL A 12 -0.27 6.74 -0.41
C VAL A 12 1.26 6.73 -0.48
N GLY A 13 1.88 7.81 -0.97
CA GLY A 13 3.33 7.97 -0.98
C GLY A 13 3.95 7.96 0.43
N ARG A 14 3.30 8.61 1.40
CA ARG A 14 3.71 8.57 2.82
C ARG A 14 3.53 7.17 3.41
N LEU A 15 2.41 6.52 3.10
CA LEU A 15 2.12 5.17 3.58
C LEU A 15 3.16 4.17 3.07
N ARG A 16 3.47 4.16 1.76
CA ARG A 16 4.54 3.33 1.18
C ARG A 16 5.88 3.50 1.89
N LYS A 17 6.26 4.74 2.21
CA LYS A 17 7.51 5.02 2.96
C LYS A 17 7.49 4.45 4.37
N ALA A 18 6.31 4.35 5.00
CA ALA A 18 6.17 3.84 6.35
C ALA A 18 6.13 2.30 6.39
N ILE A 19 5.55 1.65 5.37
CA ILE A 19 5.27 0.20 5.40
C ILE A 19 6.18 -0.65 4.52
N ASN A 20 6.84 -0.07 3.50
CA ASN A 20 7.73 -0.83 2.63
C ASN A 20 9.01 -1.18 3.37
N LEU A 21 9.15 -2.45 3.75
CA LEU A 21 10.38 -2.99 4.32
C LEU A 21 11.40 -3.31 3.22
N PRO A 22 12.71 -3.20 3.52
CA PRO A 22 13.76 -3.64 2.59
C PRO A 22 13.55 -5.11 2.17
N ARG A 23 13.72 -5.38 0.88
CA ARG A 23 13.61 -6.73 0.28
C ARG A 23 12.22 -7.38 0.39
N ARG A 24 11.17 -6.62 0.69
CA ARG A 24 9.77 -7.04 0.58
C ARG A 24 9.10 -6.36 -0.62
N PRO A 25 8.12 -7.02 -1.27
CA PRO A 25 7.34 -6.38 -2.31
C PRO A 25 6.51 -5.21 -1.75
N ASP A 26 6.26 -4.19 -2.57
CA ASP A 26 5.34 -3.10 -2.22
C ASP A 26 3.91 -3.65 -2.13
N PRO A 27 3.23 -3.52 -0.99
CA PRO A 27 1.91 -4.08 -0.80
C PRO A 27 0.80 -3.25 -1.44
N ILE A 28 1.11 -2.07 -1.98
CA ILE A 28 0.12 -1.19 -2.62
C ILE A 28 0.38 -1.16 -4.13
N ARG A 29 -0.55 -1.70 -4.91
CA ARG A 29 -0.53 -1.59 -6.38
C ARG A 29 -1.35 -0.41 -6.88
N THR A 30 -0.94 0.15 -8.02
CA THR A 30 -1.68 1.18 -8.75
C THR A 30 -2.58 0.53 -9.80
N VAL A 31 -3.88 0.80 -9.76
CA VAL A 31 -4.87 0.37 -10.74
C VAL A 31 -5.28 1.57 -11.59
N ARG A 32 -4.86 1.58 -12.85
CA ARG A 32 -5.10 2.71 -13.76
C ARG A 32 -6.60 2.99 -13.90
N GLY A 33 -7.01 4.24 -13.61
CA GLY A 33 -8.41 4.68 -13.68
C GLY A 33 -9.30 4.25 -12.51
N ALA A 34 -8.76 3.51 -11.54
CA ALA A 34 -9.52 3.08 -10.34
C ALA A 34 -8.85 3.49 -9.01
N GLY A 35 -7.54 3.74 -9.00
CA GLY A 35 -6.81 4.21 -7.82
C GLY A 35 -5.80 3.18 -7.29
N TYR A 36 -5.85 2.88 -6.00
CA TYR A 36 -4.87 2.04 -5.31
C TYR A 36 -5.54 0.83 -4.65
N SER A 37 -4.82 -0.29 -4.58
CA SER A 37 -5.33 -1.53 -3.97
C SER A 37 -4.20 -2.24 -3.23
N PHE A 38 -4.55 -2.95 -2.16
CA PHE A 38 -3.61 -3.85 -1.51
C PHE A 38 -3.38 -5.10 -2.35
N ASP A 39 -2.14 -5.55 -2.42
CA ASP A 39 -1.82 -6.87 -2.91
C ASP A 39 -2.35 -7.92 -1.90
N GLU A 40 -3.18 -8.85 -2.36
CA GLU A 40 -3.80 -9.88 -1.52
C GLU A 40 -2.76 -10.80 -0.88
N THR A 41 -1.54 -10.83 -1.43
CA THR A 41 -0.41 -11.58 -0.89
C THR A 41 0.19 -10.93 0.37
N PHE A 42 0.08 -9.61 0.54
CA PHE A 42 0.64 -8.90 1.70
C PHE A 42 0.01 -9.35 3.01
N ALA A 43 -1.32 -9.52 3.05
CA ALA A 43 -2.03 -9.91 4.26
C ALA A 43 -1.73 -11.36 4.71
N ARG A 44 -1.31 -12.23 3.78
CA ARG A 44 -1.01 -13.64 4.09
C ARG A 44 0.41 -13.83 4.65
N GLU A 45 1.38 -13.00 4.25
CA GLU A 45 2.76 -13.14 4.72
C GLU A 45 2.89 -12.88 6.23
N GLU A 46 2.14 -11.93 6.79
CA GLU A 46 2.19 -11.59 8.22
C GLU A 46 1.57 -12.69 9.11
N GLN A 47 0.57 -13.40 8.59
CA GLN A 47 -0.06 -14.53 9.30
C GLN A 47 0.84 -15.77 9.34
N ALA A 48 1.66 -15.98 8.31
CA ALA A 48 2.55 -17.15 8.21
C ALA A 48 3.79 -17.06 9.11
N VAL A 49 4.19 -15.87 9.56
CA VAL A 49 5.35 -15.66 10.44
C VAL A 49 4.99 -15.82 11.93
N SER A 50 3.70 -15.88 12.26
CA SER A 50 3.19 -16.03 13.63
C SER A 50 2.67 -17.44 13.96
N ALA A 51 2.94 -18.43 13.10
CA ALA A 51 2.58 -19.85 13.25
C ALA A 51 3.84 -20.72 13.32
#